data_AF-A0A534Q4U2-F1
#
_entry.id   AF-A0A534Q4U2-F1
#
_cell.length_a   1.000
_cell.length_b   1.000
_cell.length_c   1.000
_cell.angle_alpha   90.00
_cell.angle_beta   90.00
_cell.angle_gamma   90.00
#
_symmetry.space_group_name_H-M   'P 1'
#
loop_
_entity.id
_entity.type
_entity.pdbx_description
1 polymer ?
#
loop_
_entity_poly.entity_id
_entity_poly.type
_entity_poly.pdbx_seq_one_letter_code
_entity_poly.pdbx_strand_id
1 'polypeptide(L)'
;MPRRWLVMLWSAPLLACATPDAGRVPLCGSHASLAPLPAAQSCDARELAEFSAGLEKRLGERASRALVRVEFDGAAAVRSVCVEDAPGYGRDGARRAVAENLDALLASPPGPTCLADKRLDLNRYEAAWAEIHERETRCGEQTRVTRETQGSPTTVRNAIVPGAYGVYEREYERCLDYEADWIALDAPGSNRPAIFVKPEVPDPPGASVYDTRSRCLRQSRVFEKQAECIEAEGFERLEPPKR
;
A
#
# COMPACT_ATOMS: atom_id res chain seq x y z
N MET A 1 -62.64 -44.90 11.75
CA MET A 1 -62.27 -43.71 10.95
C MET A 1 -61.04 -43.06 11.58
N PRO A 2 -59.96 -42.80 10.81
CA PRO A 2 -58.62 -42.61 11.37
C PRO A 2 -58.36 -41.18 11.81
N ARG A 3 -57.77 -41.02 13.01
CA ARG A 3 -57.18 -39.78 13.55
C ARG A 3 -55.90 -39.47 12.79
N ARG A 4 -55.91 -38.43 11.96
CA ARG A 4 -54.71 -37.90 11.29
C ARG A 4 -53.96 -36.98 12.25
N TRP A 5 -52.74 -37.38 12.61
CA TRP A 5 -51.77 -36.53 13.29
C TRP A 5 -51.08 -35.64 12.25
N LEU A 6 -51.19 -34.33 12.42
CA LEU A 6 -50.45 -33.34 11.65
C LEU A 6 -49.05 -33.20 12.29
N VAL A 7 -48.04 -33.77 11.63
CA VAL A 7 -46.64 -33.50 11.93
C VAL A 7 -46.31 -32.12 11.34
N MET A 8 -46.19 -31.10 12.21
CA MET A 8 -45.52 -29.86 11.82
C MET A 8 -44.03 -30.15 11.67
N LEU A 9 -43.57 -30.30 10.43
CA LEU A 9 -42.16 -30.16 10.12
C LEU A 9 -41.76 -28.69 10.37
N TRP A 10 -41.05 -28.46 11.45
CA TRP A 10 -40.31 -27.22 11.67
C TRP A 10 -39.16 -27.19 10.66
N SER A 11 -39.35 -26.44 9.57
CA SER A 11 -38.28 -26.05 8.66
C SER A 11 -37.41 -25.01 9.38
N ALA A 12 -36.37 -25.47 10.08
CA ALA A 12 -35.32 -24.57 10.53
C ALA A 12 -34.68 -23.91 9.29
N PRO A 13 -34.61 -22.57 9.21
CA PRO A 13 -33.88 -21.93 8.12
C PRO A 13 -32.41 -22.32 8.28
N LEU A 14 -31.92 -23.08 7.31
CA LEU A 14 -30.49 -23.21 7.06
C LEU A 14 -30.00 -21.79 6.77
N LEU A 15 -29.39 -21.16 7.78
CA LEU A 15 -28.48 -20.05 7.59
C LEU A 15 -27.38 -20.56 6.67
N ALA A 16 -27.59 -20.43 5.37
CA ALA A 16 -26.53 -20.55 4.40
C ALA A 16 -25.46 -19.56 4.85
N CYS A 17 -24.29 -20.06 5.20
CA CYS A 17 -23.10 -19.24 5.35
C CYS A 17 -22.87 -18.58 3.99
N ALA A 18 -23.48 -17.42 3.76
CA ALA A 18 -23.24 -16.60 2.60
C ALA A 18 -21.80 -16.14 2.73
N THR A 19 -20.89 -16.80 2.01
CA THR A 19 -19.54 -16.31 1.86
C THR A 19 -19.62 -14.90 1.28
N PRO A 20 -18.97 -13.91 1.90
CA PRO A 20 -18.93 -12.54 1.42
C PRO A 20 -18.55 -12.53 -0.06
N ASP A 21 -19.39 -11.90 -0.90
CA ASP A 21 -19.13 -11.84 -2.33
C ASP A 21 -18.11 -10.74 -2.63
N ALA A 22 -16.96 -11.14 -3.18
CA ALA A 22 -15.92 -10.22 -3.65
C ALA A 22 -16.48 -9.19 -4.64
N GLY A 23 -17.51 -9.56 -5.42
CA GLY A 23 -18.18 -8.71 -6.39
C GLY A 23 -18.77 -7.42 -5.80
N ARG A 24 -19.07 -7.40 -4.49
CA ARG A 24 -19.59 -6.20 -3.80
C ARG A 24 -18.58 -5.07 -3.69
N VAL A 25 -17.28 -5.37 -3.71
CA VAL A 25 -16.21 -4.39 -3.58
C VAL A 25 -15.53 -4.26 -4.94
N PRO A 26 -15.62 -3.13 -5.65
CA PRO A 26 -14.96 -2.97 -6.93
C PRO A 26 -13.44 -2.86 -6.78
N LEU A 27 -12.73 -3.04 -7.90
CA LEU A 27 -11.34 -2.61 -8.00
C LEU A 27 -11.30 -1.10 -8.17
N CYS A 28 -10.28 -0.47 -7.61
CA CYS A 28 -10.09 0.95 -7.78
C CYS A 28 -9.73 1.31 -9.23
N GLY A 29 -10.26 2.43 -9.72
CA GLY A 29 -9.80 3.05 -10.97
C GLY A 29 -8.39 3.62 -10.83
N SER A 30 -7.75 3.94 -11.96
CA SER A 30 -6.40 4.53 -11.98
C SER A 30 -6.34 5.83 -11.16
N HIS A 31 -5.22 6.10 -10.50
CA HIS A 31 -5.06 7.28 -9.63
C HIS A 31 -5.30 8.60 -10.39
N ALA A 32 -5.01 8.61 -11.69
CA ALA A 32 -5.14 9.77 -12.58
C ALA A 32 -6.59 10.23 -12.84
N SER A 33 -7.59 9.38 -12.58
CA SER A 33 -9.01 9.74 -12.83
C SER A 33 -9.68 10.44 -11.64
N LEU A 34 -8.98 10.58 -10.52
CA LEU A 34 -9.53 11.12 -9.28
C LEU A 34 -8.79 12.40 -8.91
N ALA A 35 -9.55 13.43 -8.55
CA ALA A 35 -8.98 14.73 -8.18
C ALA A 35 -8.02 14.56 -6.98
N PRO A 36 -6.75 14.99 -7.09
CA PRO A 36 -5.85 14.98 -5.95
C PRO A 36 -6.38 15.90 -4.85
N LEU A 37 -6.00 15.63 -3.60
CA LEU A 37 -6.29 16.52 -2.48
C LEU A 37 -5.75 17.93 -2.82
N PRO A 38 -6.61 18.98 -2.93
CA PRO A 38 -6.09 20.34 -3.05
C PRO A 38 -5.30 20.68 -1.80
N ALA A 39 -4.07 21.17 -2.01
CA ALA A 39 -3.07 21.49 -0.98
C ALA A 39 -3.50 22.58 0.05
N ALA A 40 -4.75 23.05 0.03
CA ALA A 40 -5.19 24.28 0.69
C ALA A 40 -6.19 24.10 1.84
N GLN A 41 -6.53 22.87 2.23
CA GLN A 41 -7.11 22.61 3.56
C GLN A 41 -6.41 21.39 4.14
N SER A 42 -5.32 21.64 4.87
CA SER A 42 -4.68 20.61 5.67
C SER A 42 -5.72 20.13 6.68
N CYS A 43 -6.13 18.87 6.55
CA CYS A 43 -6.81 18.20 7.65
C CYS A 43 -5.97 18.38 8.92
N ASP A 44 -6.62 18.54 10.07
CA ASP A 44 -5.90 18.35 11.32
C ASP A 44 -5.31 16.94 11.31
N ALA A 45 -3.98 16.86 11.40
CA ALA A 45 -3.26 15.61 11.21
C ALA A 45 -3.67 14.55 12.24
N ARG A 46 -4.05 14.98 13.45
CA ARG A 46 -4.49 14.09 14.52
C ARG A 46 -5.91 13.60 14.25
N GLU A 47 -6.83 14.49 13.90
CA GLU A 47 -8.22 14.14 13.56
C GLU A 47 -8.26 13.15 12.38
N LEU A 48 -7.48 13.41 11.33
CA LEU A 48 -7.38 12.52 10.18
C LEU A 48 -6.79 11.16 10.56
N ALA A 49 -5.73 11.13 11.38
CA ALA A 49 -5.12 9.88 11.83
C ALA A 49 -6.08 9.05 12.70
N GLU A 50 -6.81 9.70 13.62
CA GLU A 50 -7.80 9.04 14.47
C GLU A 50 -8.96 8.48 13.63
N PHE A 51 -9.43 9.23 12.63
CA PHE A 51 -10.48 8.77 11.71
C PHE A 51 -10.01 7.61 10.83
N SER A 52 -8.83 7.72 10.22
CA SER A 52 -8.21 6.66 9.41
C SER A 52 -8.04 5.36 10.20
N ALA A 53 -7.49 5.45 11.42
CA ALA A 53 -7.35 4.31 12.32
C ALA A 53 -8.71 3.68 12.69
N GLY A 54 -9.77 4.51 12.82
CA GLY A 54 -11.13 4.05 13.03
C GLY A 54 -11.67 3.22 11.85
N LEU A 55 -11.40 3.64 10.62
CA LEU A 55 -11.77 2.89 9.41
C LEU A 55 -10.95 1.59 9.27
N GLU A 56 -9.65 1.65 9.50
CA GLU A 56 -8.76 0.47 9.49
C GLU A 56 -9.18 -0.59 10.52
N LYS A 57 -9.56 -0.15 11.73
CA LYS A 57 -10.06 -1.04 12.77
C LYS A 57 -11.34 -1.76 12.34
N ARG A 58 -12.24 -1.09 11.60
CA ARG A 58 -13.47 -1.70 11.07
C ARG A 58 -13.19 -2.69 9.94
N LEU A 59 -12.17 -2.45 9.14
CA LEU A 59 -11.72 -3.36 8.08
C LEU A 59 -11.18 -4.69 8.63
N GLY A 60 -10.60 -4.65 9.84
CA GLY A 60 -9.99 -5.82 10.47
C GLY A 60 -8.65 -6.21 9.82
N GLU A 61 -7.92 -7.12 10.48
CA GLU A 61 -6.51 -7.41 10.17
C GLU A 61 -6.24 -7.92 8.74
N ARG A 62 -7.22 -8.57 8.11
CA ARG A 62 -7.03 -9.13 6.76
C ARG A 62 -7.14 -8.05 5.69
N ALA A 63 -8.10 -7.14 5.83
CA ALA A 63 -8.28 -6.04 4.90
C ALA A 63 -7.31 -4.88 5.20
N SER A 64 -6.80 -4.76 6.45
CA SER A 64 -5.78 -3.78 6.80
C SER A 64 -4.41 -4.03 6.14
N ARG A 65 -4.25 -5.14 5.42
CA ARG A 65 -3.05 -5.44 4.64
C ARG A 65 -3.23 -5.15 3.15
N ALA A 66 -4.46 -4.86 2.72
CA ALA A 66 -4.74 -4.45 1.36
C ALA A 66 -4.76 -2.92 1.27
N LEU A 67 -4.43 -2.40 0.08
CA LEU A 67 -4.66 -1.00 -0.22
C LEU A 67 -6.15 -0.81 -0.47
N VAL A 68 -6.80 -0.16 0.50
CA VAL A 68 -8.24 0.11 0.46
C VAL A 68 -8.42 1.60 0.28
N ARG A 69 -9.05 1.99 -0.82
CA ARG A 69 -9.42 3.39 -1.06
C ARG A 69 -10.85 3.63 -0.62
N VAL A 70 -11.03 4.70 0.14
CA VAL A 70 -12.32 5.17 0.63
C VAL A 70 -12.58 6.53 -0.01
N GLU A 71 -13.69 6.66 -0.73
CA GLU A 71 -14.12 7.95 -1.28
C GLU A 71 -15.25 8.52 -0.44
N PHE A 72 -15.24 9.84 -0.31
CA PHE A 72 -16.21 10.58 0.47
C PHE A 72 -17.09 11.45 -0.44
N ASP A 73 -18.31 11.72 0.02
CA ASP A 73 -19.20 12.70 -0.60
C ASP A 73 -18.94 14.12 -0.05
N GLY A 74 -19.69 15.12 -0.54
CA GLY A 74 -19.58 16.51 -0.10
C GLY A 74 -19.95 16.77 1.37
N ALA A 75 -20.52 15.77 2.07
CA ALA A 75 -20.75 15.81 3.51
C ALA A 75 -19.65 15.08 4.31
N ALA A 76 -18.58 14.65 3.64
CA ALA A 76 -17.52 13.80 4.18
C ALA A 76 -18.01 12.42 4.67
N ALA A 77 -19.17 11.94 4.20
CA ALA A 77 -19.63 10.58 4.47
C ALA A 77 -19.01 9.59 3.47
N VAL A 78 -18.81 8.34 3.88
CA VAL A 78 -18.23 7.31 3.02
C VAL A 78 -19.20 6.99 1.88
N ARG A 79 -18.80 7.33 0.65
CA ARG A 79 -19.57 7.11 -0.57
C ARG A 79 -19.25 5.76 -1.20
N SER A 80 -17.98 5.41 -1.27
CA SER A 80 -17.53 4.18 -1.93
C SER A 80 -16.26 3.64 -1.28
N VAL A 81 -16.06 2.33 -1.41
CA VAL A 81 -14.85 1.63 -0.97
C VAL A 81 -14.42 0.71 -2.09
N CYS A 82 -13.15 0.77 -2.48
CA CYS A 82 -12.56 -0.13 -3.47
C CYS A 82 -11.23 -0.68 -2.96
N VAL A 83 -10.79 -1.77 -3.57
CA VAL A 83 -9.48 -2.38 -3.30
C VAL A 83 -8.59 -2.18 -4.51
N GLU A 84 -7.37 -1.69 -4.30
CA GLU A 84 -6.40 -1.64 -5.39
C GLU A 84 -5.84 -3.03 -5.69
N ASP A 85 -5.48 -3.22 -6.96
CA ASP A 85 -4.78 -4.40 -7.41
C ASP A 85 -3.29 -4.25 -7.08
N ALA A 86 -2.95 -4.44 -5.81
CA ALA A 86 -1.58 -4.36 -5.33
C ALA A 86 -0.89 -5.73 -5.48
N PRO A 87 0.34 -5.78 -6.03
CA PRO A 87 1.03 -7.04 -6.20
C PRO A 87 1.34 -7.75 -4.87
N GLY A 88 1.37 -9.08 -4.87
CA GLY A 88 1.59 -9.89 -3.66
C GLY A 88 0.38 -10.04 -2.74
N TYR A 89 -0.71 -9.29 -2.97
CA TYR A 89 -1.98 -9.45 -2.26
C TYR A 89 -3.02 -10.12 -3.15
N GLY A 90 -3.64 -11.20 -2.64
CA GLY A 90 -4.71 -11.88 -3.35
C GLY A 90 -5.92 -10.97 -3.48
N ARG A 91 -6.08 -10.33 -4.64
CA ARG A 91 -7.17 -9.40 -5.00
C ARG A 91 -8.55 -9.86 -4.51
N ASP A 92 -8.89 -11.11 -4.79
CA ASP A 92 -10.20 -11.67 -4.41
C ASP A 92 -10.30 -11.91 -2.90
N GLY A 93 -9.19 -12.20 -2.23
CA GLY A 93 -9.12 -12.34 -0.77
C GLY A 93 -9.27 -11.01 -0.05
N ALA A 94 -8.59 -9.97 -0.53
CA ALA A 94 -8.72 -8.60 -0.03
C ALA A 94 -10.15 -8.07 -0.21
N ARG A 95 -10.72 -8.23 -1.42
CA ARG A 95 -12.11 -7.83 -1.70
C ARG A 95 -13.11 -8.56 -0.83
N ARG A 96 -12.91 -9.86 -0.57
CA ARG A 96 -13.76 -10.63 0.38
C ARG A 96 -13.66 -10.09 1.80
N ALA A 97 -12.45 -9.81 2.28
CA ALA A 97 -12.24 -9.25 3.61
C ALA A 97 -12.87 -7.87 3.78
N VAL A 98 -12.81 -7.01 2.75
CA VAL A 98 -13.52 -5.72 2.76
C VAL A 98 -15.03 -5.94 2.67
N ALA A 99 -15.52 -6.87 1.84
CA ALA A 99 -16.93 -7.14 1.67
C ALA A 99 -17.63 -7.60 2.96
N GLU A 100 -16.91 -8.26 3.88
CA GLU A 100 -17.39 -8.62 5.22
C GLU A 100 -17.81 -7.40 6.05
N ASN A 101 -17.10 -6.28 5.88
CA ASN A 101 -17.27 -5.07 6.70
C ASN A 101 -17.78 -3.87 5.88
N LEU A 102 -18.11 -4.06 4.61
CA LEU A 102 -18.46 -2.97 3.69
C LEU A 102 -19.65 -2.14 4.21
N ASP A 103 -20.71 -2.78 4.68
CA ASP A 103 -21.89 -2.08 5.19
C ASP A 103 -21.57 -1.25 6.44
N ALA A 104 -20.67 -1.73 7.31
CA ALA A 104 -20.19 -1.00 8.48
C ALA A 104 -19.29 0.19 8.11
N LEU A 105 -18.57 0.11 6.98
CA LEU A 105 -17.77 1.23 6.46
C LEU A 105 -18.67 2.30 5.86
N LEU A 106 -19.63 1.91 5.00
CA LEU A 106 -20.61 2.82 4.39
C LEU A 106 -21.47 3.52 5.44
N ALA A 107 -21.79 2.84 6.55
CA ALA A 107 -22.53 3.41 7.67
C ALA A 107 -21.65 4.15 8.70
N SER A 108 -20.37 4.40 8.39
CA SER A 108 -19.50 5.17 9.30
C SER A 108 -20.01 6.61 9.44
N PRO A 109 -19.86 7.23 10.62
CA PRO A 109 -20.11 8.66 10.77
C PRO A 109 -19.27 9.46 9.75
N PRO A 110 -19.77 10.63 9.30
CA PRO A 110 -18.98 11.52 8.46
C PRO A 110 -17.62 11.82 9.08
N GLY A 111 -16.60 11.84 8.24
CA GLY A 111 -15.24 12.19 8.62
C GLY A 111 -15.03 13.70 8.77
N PRO A 112 -13.77 14.10 8.95
CA PRO A 112 -13.39 15.51 8.97
C PRO A 112 -13.87 16.23 7.71
N THR A 113 -14.33 17.47 7.85
CA THR A 113 -14.84 18.29 6.72
C THR A 113 -13.82 18.45 5.60
N CYS A 114 -12.52 18.42 5.93
CA CYS A 114 -11.43 18.44 4.97
C CYS A 114 -11.39 17.22 4.03
N LEU A 115 -12.18 16.16 4.27
CA LEU A 115 -12.35 14.99 3.39
C LEU A 115 -13.57 15.08 2.47
N ALA A 116 -14.38 16.14 2.56
CA ALA A 116 -15.52 16.31 1.66
C ALA A 116 -15.10 16.24 0.18
N ASP A 117 -15.80 15.41 -0.59
CA ASP A 117 -15.54 15.11 -2.02
C ASP A 117 -14.12 14.59 -2.33
N LYS A 118 -13.45 13.99 -1.35
CA LYS A 118 -12.07 13.50 -1.47
C LYS A 118 -11.96 11.99 -1.30
N ARG A 119 -10.73 11.47 -1.38
CA ARG A 119 -10.39 10.08 -1.08
C ARG A 119 -9.41 9.99 0.10
N LEU A 120 -9.42 8.84 0.74
CA LEU A 120 -8.45 8.39 1.73
C LEU A 120 -8.00 6.99 1.35
N ASP A 121 -6.71 6.83 1.06
CA ASP A 121 -6.10 5.53 0.78
C ASP A 121 -5.54 4.97 2.09
N LEU A 122 -6.12 3.86 2.56
CA LEU A 122 -5.78 3.19 3.81
C LEU A 122 -4.63 2.21 3.61
N ASN A 123 -3.77 2.06 4.63
CA ASN A 123 -2.63 1.15 4.64
C ASN A 123 -1.65 1.31 3.45
N ARG A 124 -1.43 2.55 2.98
CA ARG A 124 -0.48 2.88 1.89
C ARG A 124 0.91 2.30 2.10
N TYR A 125 1.36 2.23 3.36
CA TYR A 125 2.63 1.59 3.70
C TYR A 125 2.67 0.10 3.33
N GLU A 126 1.62 -0.67 3.66
CA GLU A 126 1.58 -2.11 3.36
C GLU A 126 1.50 -2.37 1.86
N ALA A 127 0.83 -1.49 1.12
CA ALA A 127 0.76 -1.54 -0.34
C ALA A 127 2.14 -1.31 -0.98
N ALA A 128 2.80 -0.22 -0.59
CA ALA A 128 4.15 0.08 -1.07
C ALA A 128 5.14 -1.03 -0.67
N TRP A 129 5.00 -1.58 0.54
CA TRP A 129 5.83 -2.70 1.00
C TRP A 129 5.64 -3.98 0.17
N ALA A 130 4.41 -4.27 -0.25
CA ALA A 130 4.10 -5.38 -1.16
C ALA A 130 4.79 -5.23 -2.51
N GLU A 131 4.66 -4.04 -3.10
CA GLU A 131 5.26 -3.70 -4.39
C GLU A 131 6.78 -3.84 -4.33
N ILE A 132 7.40 -3.35 -3.25
CA ILE A 132 8.83 -3.53 -2.99
C ILE A 132 9.18 -5.03 -3.00
N HIS A 133 8.47 -5.85 -2.23
CA HIS A 133 8.74 -7.30 -2.12
C HIS A 133 8.57 -8.05 -3.44
N GLU A 134 7.52 -7.77 -4.21
CA GLU A 134 7.33 -8.38 -5.52
C GLU A 134 8.45 -7.97 -6.47
N ARG A 135 8.82 -6.69 -6.45
CA ARG A 135 9.90 -6.17 -7.28
C ARG A 135 11.24 -6.79 -6.92
N GLU A 136 11.57 -6.90 -5.63
CA GLU A 136 12.75 -7.62 -5.15
C GLU A 136 12.77 -9.08 -5.63
N THR A 137 11.62 -9.76 -5.55
CA THR A 137 11.47 -11.15 -6.01
C THR A 137 11.74 -11.25 -7.52
N ARG A 138 11.08 -10.41 -8.32
CA ARG A 138 11.23 -10.36 -9.79
C ARG A 138 12.66 -10.03 -10.19
N CYS A 139 13.26 -9.00 -9.60
CA CYS A 139 14.63 -8.59 -9.89
C CYS A 139 15.64 -9.66 -9.46
N GLY A 140 15.39 -10.34 -8.33
CA GLY A 140 16.19 -11.46 -7.86
C GLY A 140 16.13 -12.65 -8.82
N GLU A 141 14.95 -13.01 -9.31
CA GLU A 141 14.76 -14.06 -10.31
C GLU A 141 15.43 -13.71 -11.65
N GLN A 142 15.23 -12.50 -12.16
CA GLN A 142 15.87 -12.03 -13.39
C GLN A 142 17.40 -12.12 -13.29
N THR A 143 17.97 -11.63 -12.18
CA THR A 143 19.42 -11.67 -11.95
C THR A 143 19.94 -13.10 -11.81
N ARG A 144 19.16 -14.00 -11.15
CA ARG A 144 19.49 -15.42 -11.04
C ARG A 144 19.53 -16.10 -12.42
N VAL A 145 18.52 -15.86 -13.26
CA VAL A 145 18.47 -16.41 -14.63
C VAL A 145 19.63 -15.89 -15.47
N THR A 146 19.97 -14.60 -15.37
CA THR A 146 21.15 -14.03 -16.05
C THR A 146 22.45 -14.70 -15.59
N ARG A 147 22.58 -14.98 -14.29
CA ARG A 147 23.73 -15.72 -13.73
C ARG A 147 23.86 -17.15 -14.24
N GLU A 148 22.74 -17.85 -14.32
CA GLU A 148 22.68 -19.22 -14.82
C GLU A 148 22.97 -19.30 -16.32
N THR A 149 22.56 -18.30 -17.10
CA THR A 149 22.69 -18.27 -18.57
C THR A 149 24.01 -17.71 -19.08
N GLN A 150 24.60 -16.71 -18.41
CA GLN A 150 25.83 -16.04 -18.86
C GLN A 150 27.10 -16.52 -18.15
N GLY A 151 26.99 -17.42 -17.17
CA GLY A 151 28.09 -17.86 -16.31
C GLY A 151 28.44 -16.82 -15.24
N SER A 152 29.11 -17.22 -14.15
CA SER A 152 29.41 -16.30 -13.03
C SER A 152 30.42 -15.21 -13.45
N PRO A 153 30.05 -13.91 -13.47
CA PRO A 153 30.96 -12.81 -13.54
C PRO A 153 31.68 -12.72 -12.20
N THR A 154 32.89 -12.19 -12.29
CA THR A 154 33.81 -11.91 -11.20
C THR A 154 33.09 -11.34 -9.97
N THR A 155 33.05 -12.14 -8.90
CA THR A 155 32.90 -11.62 -7.54
C THR A 155 34.15 -10.80 -7.23
N VAL A 156 34.10 -9.49 -7.39
CA VAL A 156 35.02 -8.64 -6.63
C VAL A 156 34.27 -7.42 -6.14
N ARG A 157 33.59 -7.61 -5.01
CA ARG A 157 33.48 -6.58 -3.98
C ARG A 157 34.92 -6.25 -3.58
N ASN A 158 35.55 -5.32 -4.28
CA ASN A 158 36.91 -4.92 -3.94
C ASN A 158 36.77 -4.02 -2.71
N ALA A 159 36.94 -4.60 -1.51
CA ALA A 159 36.77 -3.91 -0.23
C ALA A 159 37.67 -2.68 -0.04
N ILE A 160 38.56 -2.42 -1.00
CA ILE A 160 39.54 -1.33 -1.03
C ILE A 160 38.96 -0.07 -1.72
N VAL A 161 37.90 -0.18 -2.52
CA VAL A 161 37.31 0.97 -3.24
C VAL A 161 35.81 1.09 -2.93
N PRO A 162 35.37 2.12 -2.18
CA PRO A 162 33.96 2.46 -2.06
C PRO A 162 33.37 2.70 -3.45
N GLY A 163 32.40 1.87 -3.89
CA GLY A 163 31.72 2.01 -5.19
C GLY A 163 32.03 0.93 -6.25
N ALA A 164 32.81 -0.10 -5.93
CA ALA A 164 33.03 -1.25 -6.83
C ALA A 164 31.91 -2.31 -6.70
N TYR A 165 30.79 -2.08 -7.38
CA TYR A 165 29.66 -3.01 -7.44
C TYR A 165 29.89 -4.07 -8.53
N GLY A 166 29.61 -5.34 -8.22
CA GLY A 166 29.63 -6.42 -9.22
C GLY A 166 28.63 -6.14 -10.36
N VAL A 167 28.83 -6.76 -11.54
CA VAL A 167 27.91 -6.57 -12.70
C VAL A 167 26.47 -6.89 -12.29
N TYR A 168 26.25 -7.98 -11.55
CA TYR A 168 24.93 -8.37 -11.07
C TYR A 168 24.35 -7.51 -9.95
N GLU A 169 25.21 -6.95 -9.10
CA GLU A 169 24.75 -6.02 -8.07
C GLU A 169 24.20 -4.75 -8.73
N ARG A 170 24.86 -4.26 -9.78
CA ARG A 170 24.37 -3.14 -10.61
C ARG A 170 23.12 -3.47 -11.41
N GLU A 171 23.01 -4.66 -11.99
CA GLU A 171 21.80 -5.08 -12.71
C GLU A 171 20.60 -5.21 -11.77
N TYR A 172 20.82 -5.78 -10.59
CA TYR A 172 19.80 -5.90 -9.54
C TYR A 172 19.37 -4.52 -9.03
N GLU A 173 20.32 -3.66 -8.63
CA GLU A 173 20.04 -2.29 -8.19
C GLU A 173 19.31 -1.48 -9.27
N ARG A 174 19.74 -1.59 -10.53
CA ARG A 174 19.07 -0.95 -11.65
C ARG A 174 17.65 -1.47 -11.84
N CYS A 175 17.43 -2.78 -11.73
CA CYS A 175 16.08 -3.36 -11.80
C CYS A 175 15.18 -2.86 -10.66
N LEU A 176 15.73 -2.66 -9.45
CA LEU A 176 14.98 -2.12 -8.32
C LEU A 176 14.64 -0.64 -8.49
N ASP A 177 15.59 0.20 -8.90
CA ASP A 177 15.43 1.66 -8.87
C ASP A 177 14.81 2.25 -10.16
N TYR A 178 14.91 1.56 -11.30
CA TYR A 178 14.46 2.07 -12.59
C TYR A 178 12.93 2.18 -12.65
N GLU A 179 12.33 3.35 -12.82
CA GLU A 179 10.85 3.53 -12.74
C GLU A 179 10.25 3.24 -11.35
N ALA A 180 11.06 3.15 -10.29
CA ALA A 180 10.50 3.17 -8.94
C ALA A 180 9.86 4.53 -8.64
N ASP A 181 8.72 4.50 -7.95
CA ASP A 181 8.05 5.68 -7.38
C ASP A 181 8.25 5.79 -5.86
N TRP A 182 9.14 4.96 -5.31
CA TRP A 182 9.44 4.88 -3.89
C TRP A 182 10.94 4.78 -3.59
N ILE A 183 11.35 5.20 -2.40
CA ILE A 183 12.67 4.98 -1.81
C ILE A 183 12.45 4.26 -0.47
N ALA A 184 13.04 3.07 -0.30
CA ALA A 184 13.05 2.38 0.99
C ALA A 184 14.35 2.70 1.74
N LEU A 185 14.24 3.10 3.01
CA LEU A 185 15.38 3.39 3.87
C LEU A 185 15.27 2.64 5.19
N ASP A 186 16.31 1.87 5.52
CA ASP A 186 16.37 1.11 6.77
C ASP A 186 16.41 2.03 7.98
N ALA A 187 15.33 2.02 8.76
CA ALA A 187 15.24 2.78 10.00
C ALA A 187 15.98 2.05 11.14
N PRO A 188 16.87 2.73 11.89
CA PRO A 188 17.57 2.13 13.02
C PRO A 188 16.59 1.50 14.03
N GLY A 189 16.80 0.23 14.37
CA GLY A 189 15.96 -0.48 15.35
C GLY A 189 14.63 -1.01 14.80
N SER A 190 14.38 -0.90 13.49
CA SER A 190 13.23 -1.50 12.82
C SER A 190 13.64 -2.65 11.91
N ASN A 191 12.82 -3.70 11.85
CA ASN A 191 12.95 -4.78 10.86
C ASN A 191 12.22 -4.45 9.55
N ARG A 192 11.63 -3.25 9.45
CA ARG A 192 10.92 -2.76 8.27
C ARG A 192 11.41 -1.34 7.95
N PRO A 193 11.71 -1.03 6.69
CA PRO A 193 12.20 0.28 6.31
C PRO A 193 11.10 1.33 6.40
N ALA A 194 11.49 2.59 6.56
CA ALA A 194 10.62 3.71 6.20
C ALA A 194 10.55 3.77 4.66
N ILE A 195 9.35 3.99 4.13
CA ILE A 195 9.13 4.04 2.67
C ILE A 195 8.78 5.48 2.31
N PHE A 196 9.51 6.06 1.38
CA PHE A 196 9.27 7.41 0.88
C PHE A 196 8.67 7.31 -0.51
N VAL A 197 7.43 7.75 -0.70
CA VAL A 197 6.73 7.65 -1.99
C VAL A 197 6.61 9.02 -2.65
N LYS A 198 6.58 9.05 -3.98
CA LYS A 198 6.21 10.29 -4.68
C LYS A 198 4.80 10.73 -4.29
N PRO A 199 4.52 12.04 -4.23
CA PRO A 199 3.19 12.52 -3.92
C PRO A 199 2.21 12.10 -5.02
N GLU A 200 1.01 11.70 -4.62
CA GLU A 200 -0.03 11.23 -5.54
C GLU A 200 -0.76 12.40 -6.22
N VAL A 201 -0.02 13.19 -7.00
CA VAL A 201 -0.53 14.30 -7.80
C VAL A 201 -0.32 14.03 -9.30
N PRO A 202 -1.16 14.57 -10.21
CA PRO A 202 -0.88 14.54 -11.64
C PRO A 202 0.48 15.19 -11.92
N ASP A 203 1.33 14.48 -12.68
CA ASP A 203 2.72 14.88 -12.98
C ASP A 203 3.52 15.26 -11.72
N PRO A 204 3.82 14.29 -10.83
CA PRO A 204 4.50 14.58 -9.58
C PRO A 204 5.86 15.24 -9.85
N PRO A 205 6.09 16.47 -9.38
CA PRO A 205 7.37 17.14 -9.56
C PRO A 205 8.44 16.39 -8.76
N GLY A 206 9.60 16.13 -9.36
CA GLY A 206 10.71 15.52 -8.64
C GLY A 206 11.78 14.93 -9.54
N ALA A 207 12.99 14.80 -9.00
CA ALA A 207 14.06 14.03 -9.62
C ALA A 207 13.72 12.53 -9.64
N SER A 208 14.39 11.77 -10.52
CA SER A 208 14.22 10.31 -10.53
C SER A 208 14.53 9.72 -9.14
N VAL A 209 13.85 8.64 -8.75
CA VAL A 209 14.11 7.94 -7.48
C VAL A 209 15.59 7.60 -7.34
N TYR A 210 16.19 7.12 -8.43
CA TYR A 210 17.61 6.79 -8.48
C TYR A 210 18.51 7.99 -8.17
N ASP A 211 18.25 9.16 -8.77
CA ASP A 211 19.05 10.37 -8.56
C ASP A 211 18.88 10.89 -7.13
N THR A 212 17.64 10.94 -6.63
CA THR A 212 17.34 11.37 -5.27
C THR A 212 18.02 10.48 -4.24
N ARG A 213 17.84 9.16 -4.35
CA ARG A 213 18.49 8.17 -3.49
C ARG A 213 20.01 8.31 -3.53
N SER A 214 20.58 8.36 -4.74
CA SER A 214 22.03 8.50 -4.94
C SER A 214 22.62 9.78 -4.33
N ARG A 215 21.91 10.91 -4.40
CA ARG A 215 22.34 12.19 -3.85
C ARG A 215 22.22 12.20 -2.33
N CYS A 216 21.06 11.81 -1.78
CA CYS A 216 20.81 11.84 -0.34
C CYS A 216 21.69 10.84 0.42
N LEU A 217 21.94 9.64 -0.14
CA LEU A 217 22.87 8.66 0.44
C LEU A 217 24.33 9.15 0.45
N ARG A 218 24.73 9.98 -0.51
CA ARG A 218 26.09 10.58 -0.56
C ARG A 218 26.27 11.69 0.46
N GLN A 219 25.20 12.41 0.81
CA GLN A 219 25.26 13.53 1.74
C GLN A 219 25.50 13.08 3.19
N SER A 220 24.92 11.96 3.60
CA SER A 220 25.02 11.44 4.96
C SER A 220 24.77 9.95 5.01
N ARG A 221 25.34 9.25 5.99
CA ARG A 221 24.97 7.87 6.38
C ARG A 221 24.01 7.80 7.57
N VAL A 222 23.67 8.94 8.15
CA VAL A 222 22.72 9.06 9.26
C VAL A 222 21.31 9.07 8.69
N PHE A 223 20.48 8.12 9.14
CA PHE A 223 19.10 7.92 8.69
C PHE A 223 18.28 9.23 8.65
N GLU A 224 18.21 9.98 9.76
CA GLU A 224 17.38 11.20 9.80
C GLU A 224 17.82 12.25 8.78
N LYS A 225 19.13 12.41 8.56
CA LYS A 225 19.63 13.34 7.54
C LYS A 225 19.30 12.88 6.11
N GLN A 226 19.22 11.57 5.90
CA GLN A 226 18.81 11.02 4.61
C GLN A 226 17.31 11.19 4.41
N ALA A 227 16.51 10.92 5.44
CA ALA A 227 15.07 11.12 5.44
C ALA A 227 14.71 12.59 5.15
N GLU A 228 15.32 13.54 5.88
CA GLU A 228 15.14 14.98 5.67
C GLU A 228 15.49 15.41 4.23
N CYS A 229 16.56 14.85 3.65
CA CYS A 229 16.94 15.10 2.26
C CYS A 229 15.89 14.58 1.26
N ILE A 230 15.36 13.39 1.49
CA ILE A 230 14.35 12.77 0.62
C ILE A 230 13.02 13.55 0.70
N GLU A 231 12.59 13.93 1.90
CA GLU A 231 11.40 14.75 2.13
C GLU A 231 11.53 16.14 1.50
N ALA A 232 12.71 16.76 1.58
CA ALA A 232 12.99 18.05 0.93
C ALA A 232 12.86 18.00 -0.61
N GLU A 233 12.98 16.81 -1.21
CA GLU A 233 12.78 16.56 -2.64
C GLU A 233 11.31 16.26 -2.99
N GLY A 234 10.41 16.40 -2.01
CA GLY A 234 8.97 16.30 -2.20
C GLY A 234 8.38 14.90 -1.98
N PHE A 235 9.19 13.93 -1.54
CA PHE A 235 8.69 12.60 -1.21
C PHE A 235 7.94 12.61 0.12
N GLU A 236 6.85 11.84 0.17
CA GLU A 236 6.08 11.62 1.38
C GLU A 236 6.61 10.41 2.14
N ARG A 237 6.88 10.58 3.44
CA ARG A 237 7.34 9.51 4.32
C ARG A 237 6.17 8.68 4.87
N LEU A 238 6.19 7.38 4.58
CA LEU A 238 5.30 6.36 5.12
C LEU A 238 6.05 5.54 6.17
N GLU A 239 5.58 5.61 7.41
CA GLU A 239 6.12 4.83 8.52
C GLU A 239 5.46 3.45 8.60
N PRO A 240 6.22 2.38 8.94
CA PRO A 240 5.61 1.10 9.26
C PRO A 240 4.61 1.24 10.41
N PRO A 241 3.43 0.60 10.33
CA PRO A 241 2.48 0.63 11.42
C PRO A 241 3.10 -0.01 12.68
N LYS A 242 2.83 0.60 13.84
CA LYS A 242 3.24 0.05 15.14
C LYS A 242 2.49 -1.25 15.37
N ARG A 243 3.22 -2.35 15.56
CA ARG A 243 2.66 -3.66 15.95
C ARG A 243 2.48 -3.75 17.46
#